data_AF-A0A6A5U0L5-F1
#
_entry.id   AF-A0A6A5U0L5-F1
#
_cell.length_a   1.000
_cell.length_b   1.000
_cell.length_c   1.000
_cell.angle_alpha   90.00
_cell.angle_beta   90.00
_cell.angle_gamma   90.00
#
_symmetry.space_group_name_H-M   'P 1'
#
loop_
_entity.id
_entity.type
_entity.pdbx_description
1 polymer ?
#
loop_
_entity_poly.entity_id
_entity_poly.type
_entity_poly.pdbx_seq_one_letter_code
_entity_poly.pdbx_strand_id
1 'polypeptide(L)'
;MQTTVTEKDGNTPNDVHKFDRFLHPGRSAIAIFIGPLTWGNVPVLYFQRTAPPSASDMDSNVQPADPAPISPLRLIATSTSLPPSLNRVVAKRIVLTSHPYKINKRVVTVRYMFLNDTDVK
;
A
#
# COMPACT_ATOMS: atom_id res chain seq x y z
N MET A 1 10.84 -3.35 -9.88
CA MET A 1 9.77 -2.42 -10.30
C MET A 1 9.03 -1.95 -9.06
N GLN A 2 8.90 -0.65 -8.84
CA GLN A 2 8.11 -0.10 -7.74
C GLN A 2 6.66 -0.04 -8.20
N THR A 3 5.82 -0.93 -7.65
CA THR A 3 4.36 -0.93 -7.93
C THR A 3 3.68 -0.12 -6.85
N THR A 4 2.92 0.89 -7.25
CA THR A 4 2.20 1.78 -6.35
C THR A 4 0.73 1.36 -6.34
N VAL A 5 0.17 1.11 -5.17
CA VAL A 5 -1.23 0.70 -5.01
C VAL A 5 -2.07 1.88 -4.55
N THR A 6 -3.25 2.01 -5.13
CA THR A 6 -4.24 3.03 -4.78
C THR A 6 -5.58 2.38 -4.52
N GLU A 7 -6.36 2.96 -3.63
CA GLU A 7 -7.75 2.55 -3.42
C GLU A 7 -8.52 2.72 -4.73
N LYS A 8 -9.39 1.75 -5.08
CA LYS A 8 -10.37 1.95 -6.17
C LYS A 8 -11.51 2.82 -5.62
N ASP A 9 -11.19 4.06 -5.30
CA ASP A 9 -12.19 5.03 -4.92
C ASP A 9 -12.95 5.49 -6.18
N GLY A 10 -14.19 5.95 -6.01
CA GLY A 10 -15.03 6.41 -7.11
C GLY A 10 -14.36 7.52 -7.94
N ASN A 11 -14.94 7.88 -9.08
CA ASN A 11 -14.39 8.91 -9.96
C ASN A 11 -14.19 10.24 -9.21
N THR A 12 -12.94 10.58 -8.85
CA THR A 12 -12.62 11.85 -8.22
C THR A 12 -12.54 12.93 -9.31
N PRO A 13 -13.21 14.10 -9.13
CA PRO A 13 -13.24 15.14 -10.17
C PRO A 13 -11.86 15.68 -10.58
N ASN A 14 -10.85 15.52 -9.73
CA ASN A 14 -9.49 15.97 -9.94
C ASN A 14 -8.51 14.85 -10.35
N ASP A 15 -8.99 13.61 -10.54
CA ASP A 15 -8.17 12.41 -10.81
C ASP A 15 -6.98 12.23 -9.83
N VAL A 16 -7.16 12.69 -8.58
CA VAL A 16 -6.22 12.48 -7.48
C VAL A 16 -6.72 11.33 -6.63
N HIS A 17 -5.88 10.31 -6.47
CA HIS A 17 -6.21 9.08 -5.74
C HIS A 17 -5.29 8.93 -4.54
N LYS A 18 -5.85 8.46 -3.42
CA LYS A 18 -5.10 8.20 -2.21
C LYS A 18 -4.19 6.98 -2.40
N PHE A 19 -2.92 7.14 -2.03
CA PHE A 19 -1.98 6.03 -1.94
C PHE A 19 -2.35 5.11 -0.77
N ASP A 20 -2.43 3.81 -1.06
CA ASP A 20 -2.58 2.78 -0.04
C ASP A 20 -1.28 2.00 0.12
N ARG A 21 -0.80 1.94 1.37
CA ARG A 21 0.44 1.22 1.71
C ARG A 21 0.26 -0.29 1.62
N PHE A 22 -0.94 -0.78 1.90
CA PHE A 22 -1.28 -2.20 1.92
C PHE A 22 -2.62 -2.42 1.22
N LEU A 23 -2.74 -3.58 0.57
CA LEU A 23 -4.01 -3.99 -0.03
C LEU A 23 -4.99 -4.36 1.10
N HIS A 24 -6.13 -3.68 1.14
CA HIS A 24 -7.17 -3.95 2.13
C HIS A 24 -8.03 -5.17 1.71
N PRO A 25 -8.30 -6.11 2.63
CA PRO A 25 -9.14 -7.27 2.32
C PRO A 25 -10.57 -6.82 1.99
N GLY A 26 -11.18 -7.44 0.98
CA GLY A 26 -12.54 -7.13 0.54
C GLY A 26 -12.70 -5.83 -0.24
N ARG A 27 -11.62 -5.06 -0.47
CA ARG A 27 -11.63 -3.86 -1.33
C ARG A 27 -10.88 -4.12 -2.64
N SER A 28 -11.37 -3.50 -3.70
CA SER A 28 -10.63 -3.42 -4.96
C SER A 28 -9.60 -2.31 -4.89
N ALA A 29 -8.45 -2.52 -5.53
CA ALA A 29 -7.40 -1.52 -5.63
C ALA A 29 -6.88 -1.43 -7.06
N ILE A 30 -6.26 -0.30 -7.39
CA ILE A 30 -5.61 -0.06 -8.67
C ILE A 30 -4.10 -0.05 -8.43
N ALA A 31 -3.39 -0.94 -9.12
CA ALA A 31 -1.94 -0.98 -9.13
C ALA A 31 -1.40 -0.20 -10.33
N ILE A 32 -0.48 0.73 -10.08
CA ILE A 32 0.15 1.59 -11.08
C ILE A 32 1.65 1.26 -11.08
N PHE A 33 2.18 1.01 -12.27
CA PHE A 33 3.59 0.73 -12.48
C PHE A 33 4.03 1.29 -13.82
N ILE A 34 5.33 1.50 -13.97
CA ILE A 34 5.95 1.90 -15.23
C ILE A 34 6.40 0.62 -15.93
N GLY A 35 5.92 0.39 -17.15
CA GLY A 35 6.20 -0.80 -17.93
C GLY A 35 5.76 -0.67 -19.40
N PRO A 36 5.93 -1.72 -20.21
CA PRO A 36 5.50 -1.71 -21.61
C PRO A 36 3.98 -1.53 -21.72
N LEU A 37 3.57 -0.76 -22.73
CA LEU A 37 2.16 -0.47 -22.99
C LEU A 37 1.44 -1.70 -23.53
N THR A 38 0.25 -1.98 -22.98
CA THR A 38 -0.66 -3.01 -23.50
C THR A 38 -1.95 -2.35 -23.96
N TRP A 39 -2.53 -2.85 -25.06
CA TRP A 39 -3.77 -2.33 -25.63
C TRP A 39 -4.93 -3.30 -25.38
N GLY A 40 -6.09 -2.76 -25.02
CA GLY A 40 -7.29 -3.54 -24.75
C GLY A 40 -7.41 -4.06 -23.30
N ASN A 41 -8.49 -4.78 -23.05
CA ASN A 41 -8.81 -5.34 -21.73
C ASN A 41 -8.04 -6.64 -21.52
N VAL A 42 -6.81 -6.54 -21.00
CA VAL A 42 -5.94 -7.69 -20.77
C VAL A 42 -6.07 -8.17 -19.31
N PRO A 43 -6.39 -9.45 -19.05
CA PRO A 43 -6.35 -10.00 -17.68
C PRO A 43 -4.90 -10.08 -17.19
N VAL A 44 -4.67 -9.67 -15.93
CA VAL A 44 -3.35 -9.62 -15.31
C VAL A 44 -3.35 -10.48 -14.04
N LEU A 45 -2.29 -11.27 -13.87
CA LEU A 45 -2.07 -12.12 -12.71
C LEU A 45 -0.84 -11.63 -11.96
N TYR A 46 -0.96 -11.44 -10.66
CA TYR A 46 0.15 -11.05 -9.80
C TYR A 46 0.61 -12.24 -8.99
N PHE A 47 1.92 -12.52 -9.02
CA PHE A 47 2.54 -13.60 -8.27
C PHE A 47 3.62 -13.05 -7.34
N GLN A 48 3.72 -13.64 -6.15
CA GLN A 48 4.83 -13.47 -5.24
C GLN A 48 5.77 -14.67 -5.35
N ARG A 49 7.07 -14.42 -5.40
CA ARG A 49 8.08 -15.49 -5.34
C ARG A 49 8.20 -16.01 -3.92
N THR A 50 8.04 -17.32 -3.76
CA THR A 50 8.32 -18.04 -2.51
C THR A 50 9.73 -18.59 -2.62
N ALA A 51 10.64 -18.17 -1.72
CA ALA A 51 11.96 -18.77 -1.67
C ALA A 51 11.85 -20.24 -1.24
N PRO A 52 12.73 -21.15 -1.73
CA PRO A 52 12.84 -22.46 -1.14
C PRO A 52 13.19 -22.32 0.35
N PRO A 53 12.69 -23.20 1.23
CA PRO A 53 12.92 -23.10 2.67
C PRO A 53 14.43 -23.08 2.92
N SER A 54 14.92 -21.91 3.32
CA SER A 54 16.27 -21.76 3.86
C SER A 54 16.20 -22.25 5.29
N ALA A 55 17.15 -23.08 5.71
CA ALA A 55 17.16 -23.80 6.99
C ALA A 55 17.28 -22.91 8.25
N SER A 56 16.90 -21.64 8.21
CA SER A 56 17.04 -20.66 9.30
C SER A 56 15.72 -20.26 9.96
N ASP A 57 14.56 -20.56 9.37
CA ASP A 57 13.26 -20.15 9.92
C ASP A 57 12.55 -21.36 10.55
N MET A 58 13.24 -22.04 11.46
CA MET A 58 12.67 -23.10 12.30
C MET A 58 12.30 -22.51 13.66
N ASP A 59 11.29 -21.64 13.70
CA ASP A 59 10.60 -21.31 14.95
C ASP A 59 9.56 -22.40 15.20
N SER A 60 9.90 -23.31 16.09
CA SER A 60 9.16 -24.52 16.41
C SER A 60 7.94 -24.23 17.30
N ASN A 61 6.93 -23.50 16.78
CA ASN A 61 5.60 -23.50 17.42
C ASN A 61 4.38 -23.06 16.58
N VAL A 62 4.44 -23.13 15.25
CA VAL A 62 3.23 -22.96 14.42
C VAL A 62 2.91 -24.24 13.67
N GLN A 63 1.74 -24.82 13.96
CA GLN A 63 1.14 -25.99 13.31
C GLN A 63 1.27 -25.91 11.78
N PRO A 64 1.68 -26.99 11.08
CA PRO A 64 1.84 -26.96 9.63
C PRO A 64 0.46 -26.99 8.96
N ALA A 65 -0.05 -25.81 8.60
CA ALA A 65 -1.14 -25.70 7.65
C ALA A 65 -0.55 -25.46 6.25
N ASP A 66 -0.88 -26.39 5.36
CA ASP A 66 -0.61 -26.45 3.92
C ASP A 66 0.67 -27.22 3.49
N PRO A 67 0.54 -28.23 2.61
CA PRO A 67 1.67 -28.98 2.06
C PRO A 67 2.59 -28.04 1.26
N ALA A 68 3.90 -28.33 1.32
CA ALA A 68 4.93 -27.56 0.63
C ALA A 68 4.51 -27.19 -0.81
N PRO A 69 4.56 -25.90 -1.20
CA PRO A 69 4.06 -25.47 -2.49
C PRO A 69 4.89 -26.09 -3.62
N ILE A 70 4.21 -26.75 -4.55
CA ILE A 70 4.76 -27.42 -5.74
C ILE A 70 5.46 -26.43 -6.68
N SER A 71 5.12 -25.14 -6.59
CA SER A 71 5.68 -24.06 -7.40
C SER A 71 6.29 -22.94 -6.55
N PRO A 72 7.43 -22.36 -6.97
CA PRO A 72 8.07 -21.24 -6.28
C PRO A 72 7.30 -19.91 -6.42
N LEU A 73 6.08 -19.94 -6.92
CA LEU A 73 5.21 -18.80 -7.18
C LEU A 73 3.88 -18.99 -6.44
N ARG A 74 3.49 -17.96 -5.69
CA ARG A 74 2.19 -17.87 -5.02
C ARG A 74 1.36 -16.80 -5.71
N LEU A 75 0.16 -17.16 -6.18
CA LEU A 75 -0.79 -16.18 -6.73
C LEU A 75 -1.28 -15.27 -5.61
N ILE A 76 -1.16 -13.95 -5.79
CA ILE A 76 -1.56 -12.95 -4.78
C ILE A 76 -2.80 -12.14 -5.20
N ALA A 77 -3.00 -11.93 -6.50
CA ALA A 77 -4.15 -11.18 -7.00
C ALA A 77 -4.41 -11.45 -8.48
N THR A 78 -5.66 -11.25 -8.88
CA THR A 78 -6.11 -11.20 -10.27
C THR A 78 -6.66 -9.81 -10.56
N SER A 79 -6.41 -9.28 -11.75
CA SER A 79 -6.94 -7.99 -12.16
C SER A 79 -7.13 -7.91 -13.68
N THR A 80 -7.57 -6.76 -14.14
CA THR A 80 -7.67 -6.42 -15.56
C THR A 80 -6.95 -5.11 -15.79
N SER A 81 -6.27 -5.00 -16.92
CA SER A 81 -5.59 -3.78 -17.35
C SER A 81 -6.60 -2.65 -17.57
N LEU A 82 -6.25 -1.45 -17.13
CA LEU A 82 -7.01 -0.22 -17.33
C LEU A 82 -6.34 0.59 -18.46
N PRO A 83 -7.08 1.45 -19.20
CA PRO A 83 -6.45 2.33 -20.18
C PRO A 83 -5.26 3.11 -19.60
N PRO A 84 -4.16 3.21 -20.35
CA PRO A 84 -2.98 3.92 -19.89
C PRO A 84 -3.30 5.41 -19.71
N SER A 85 -3.10 5.93 -18.50
CA SER A 85 -3.34 7.33 -18.17
C SER A 85 -2.12 7.94 -17.49
N LEU A 86 -1.62 9.08 -17.99
CA LEU A 86 -0.54 9.84 -17.36
C LEU A 86 -1.06 10.93 -16.39
N ASN A 87 -2.36 11.22 -16.42
CA ASN A 87 -2.98 12.29 -15.62
C ASN A 87 -3.32 11.86 -14.18
N ARG A 88 -3.32 10.55 -13.92
CA ARG A 88 -3.68 9.99 -12.61
C ARG A 88 -2.61 10.30 -11.58
N VAL A 89 -2.95 11.12 -10.59
CA VAL A 89 -2.03 11.51 -9.52
C VAL A 89 -2.25 10.63 -8.29
N VAL A 90 -1.16 10.11 -7.72
CA VAL A 90 -1.19 9.32 -6.49
C VAL A 90 -0.66 10.15 -5.32
N ALA A 91 -1.52 10.46 -4.35
CA ALA A 91 -1.18 11.28 -3.20
C ALA A 91 -0.86 10.41 -1.97
N LYS A 92 0.38 10.51 -1.46
CA LYS A 92 0.80 9.83 -0.23
C LYS A 92 0.48 10.68 1.00
N ARG A 93 -0.41 10.20 1.85
CA ARG A 93 -0.75 10.85 3.13
C ARG A 93 0.26 10.48 4.22
N ILE A 94 0.72 11.50 4.95
CA ILE A 94 1.47 11.35 6.21
C ILE A 94 0.64 12.05 7.29
N VAL A 95 0.48 11.40 8.44
CA VAL A 95 -0.24 11.97 9.60
C VAL A 95 0.76 12.11 10.72
N LEU A 96 0.97 13.34 11.17
CA LEU A 96 1.79 13.62 12.34
C LEU A 96 0.88 13.60 13.57
N THR A 97 1.16 12.69 14.49
CA THR A 97 0.41 12.54 15.74
C THR A 97 1.07 13.33 16.85
N SER A 98 0.27 13.80 17.79
CA SER A 98 0.74 14.59 18.90
C SER A 98 -0.06 14.29 20.16
N HIS A 99 0.49 14.68 21.32
CA HIS A 99 -0.19 14.51 22.59
C HIS A 99 -0.57 15.88 23.17
N PRO A 100 -1.85 16.12 23.49
CA PRO A 100 -2.25 17.35 24.16
C PRO A 100 -1.65 17.35 25.57
N TYR A 101 -0.91 18.41 25.91
CA TYR A 101 -0.27 18.54 27.21
C TYR A 101 -1.06 19.43 28.17
N LYS A 102 -1.51 20.61 27.71
CA LYS A 102 -2.26 21.56 28.54
C LYS A 102 -3.42 22.15 27.74
N ILE A 103 -4.62 22.14 28.32
CA ILE A 103 -5.85 22.61 27.67
C ILE A 103 -6.38 23.81 28.44
N ASN A 104 -6.53 24.96 27.76
CA ASN A 104 -7.18 26.16 28.29
C ASN A 104 -8.43 26.49 27.45
N LYS A 105 -9.24 27.47 27.88
CA LYS A 105 -10.52 27.82 27.22
C LYS A 105 -10.41 28.16 25.72
N ARG A 106 -9.26 28.68 25.26
CA ARG A 106 -9.04 29.11 23.86
C ARG A 106 -7.75 28.57 23.23
N VAL A 107 -6.88 27.92 24.02
CA VAL A 107 -5.53 27.52 23.56
C VAL A 107 -5.18 26.15 24.13
N VAL A 108 -4.70 25.26 23.28
CA VAL A 108 -4.18 23.95 23.64
C VAL A 108 -2.68 23.92 23.35
N THR A 109 -1.89 23.54 24.34
CA THR A 109 -0.46 23.26 24.18
C THR A 109 -0.27 21.79 23.84
N VAL A 110 0.35 21.52 22.71
CA VAL A 110 0.58 20.18 22.16
C VAL A 110 2.07 19.85 22.26
N ARG A 111 2.41 18.57 22.54
CA ARG A 111 3.79 18.06 22.58
C ARG A 111 3.96 16.84 21.68
N TYR A 112 5.22 16.50 21.39
CA TYR A 112 5.63 15.32 20.61
C TYR A 112 5.22 15.30 19.13
N MET A 113 4.73 16.41 18.59
CA MET A 113 4.52 16.56 17.13
C MET A 113 5.82 16.94 16.41
N PHE A 114 6.59 17.83 17.02
CA PHE A 114 7.86 18.36 16.53
C PHE A 114 8.85 18.40 17.70
N LEU A 115 10.14 18.20 17.42
CA LEU A 115 11.20 18.20 18.43
C LEU A 115 12.07 19.47 18.36
N ASN A 116 12.15 20.11 17.20
CA ASN A 116 12.89 21.36 17.02
C ASN A 116 11.94 22.54 16.90
N ASP A 117 12.38 23.71 17.38
CA ASP A 117 11.64 24.97 17.26
C ASP A 117 11.50 25.43 15.80
N THR A 118 12.47 25.09 14.95
CA THR A 118 12.45 25.40 13.51
C THR A 118 11.35 24.67 12.74
N ASP A 119 10.88 23.53 13.25
CA ASP A 119 9.88 22.70 12.55
C ASP A 119 8.45 23.17 12.85
N VAL A 120 8.29 24.06 13.85
CA VAL A 120 6.99 24.62 14.29
C VAL A 120 6.73 26.02 13.73
N LYS A 121 7.80 26.81 13.50
CA LYS A 121 7.74 28.19 13.00
C LYS A 121 7.50 28.24 11.50
#